data_AF-A0A660PFT0-F1
#
_entry.id   AF-A0A660PFT0-F1
#
_cell.length_a   1.000
_cell.length_b   1.000
_cell.length_c   1.000
_cell.angle_alpha   90.00
_cell.angle_beta   90.00
_cell.angle_gamma   90.00
#
_symmetry.space_group_name_H-M   'P 1'
#
loop_
_entity.id
_entity.type
_entity.pdbx_description
1 polymer ?
#
loop_
_entity_poly.entity_id
_entity_poly.type
_entity_poly.pdbx_seq_one_letter_code
_entity_poly.pdbx_strand_id
1 'polypeptide(L)'
;MNLISDNKSNSGTRGTGVSPVNHGLKACFRHGAYLPHWEIEGGVYFVTFRLADSLPRYVVRSLKAQRKDVIKTIKKSDKTPTSVENKSINKLFSRKFDRYLDSGRGACRLKNPEIAEMVANALC
;
A
#
# COMPACT_ATOMS: atom_id res chain seq x y z
N MET A 1 13.09 -46.10 38.61
CA MET A 1 13.86 -44.96 38.09
C MET A 1 13.26 -44.57 36.75
N ASN A 2 12.36 -43.60 36.76
CA ASN A 2 11.75 -43.03 35.56
C ASN A 2 12.66 -41.91 35.04
N LEU A 3 12.98 -41.92 33.75
CA LEU A 3 13.21 -40.71 32.96
C LEU A 3 12.69 -40.94 31.54
N ILE A 4 11.43 -40.55 31.33
CA ILE A 4 10.90 -40.09 30.05
C ILE A 4 11.16 -38.58 30.05
N SER A 5 11.76 -38.03 28.99
CA SER A 5 11.71 -36.58 28.72
C SER A 5 11.49 -36.32 27.23
N ASP A 6 10.21 -36.18 26.89
CA ASP A 6 9.57 -35.03 26.24
C ASP A 6 10.20 -34.35 25.02
N ASN A 7 9.51 -34.65 23.91
CA ASN A 7 9.14 -33.84 22.74
C ASN A 7 9.28 -32.30 22.81
N LYS A 8 9.92 -31.77 21.76
CA LYS A 8 9.78 -30.45 21.07
C LYS A 8 8.87 -29.37 21.68
N SER A 9 9.45 -28.18 21.82
CA SER A 9 8.79 -26.93 21.40
C SER A 9 9.78 -25.97 20.73
N ASN A 10 9.92 -26.05 19.40
CA ASN A 10 10.55 -24.99 18.63
C ASN A 10 9.51 -23.85 18.51
N SER A 11 9.52 -22.92 19.46
CA SER A 11 8.69 -21.72 19.41
C SER A 11 9.26 -20.80 18.34
N GLY A 12 8.81 -20.98 17.10
CA GLY A 12 9.02 -20.01 16.04
C GLY A 12 8.44 -18.67 16.47
N THR A 13 9.31 -17.77 16.92
CA THR A 13 8.99 -16.37 17.17
C THR A 13 8.65 -15.75 15.82
N ARG A 14 7.36 -15.75 15.48
CA ARG A 14 6.83 -14.87 14.45
C ARG A 14 6.99 -13.46 14.98
N GLY A 15 8.15 -12.84 14.71
CA GLY A 15 8.41 -11.46 15.06
C GLY A 15 7.34 -10.59 14.41
N THR A 16 6.48 -9.99 15.22
CA THR A 16 5.80 -8.75 14.84
C THR A 16 6.93 -7.79 14.50
N GLY A 17 7.08 -7.42 13.23
CA GLY A 17 8.25 -6.70 12.72
C GLY A 17 8.69 -5.50 13.57
N VAL A 18 9.88 -4.98 13.27
CA VAL A 18 10.50 -3.86 14.00
C VAL A 18 9.48 -2.74 14.20
N SER A 19 9.32 -2.29 15.46
CA SER A 19 8.45 -1.16 15.78
C SER A 19 8.85 0.05 14.93
N PRO A 20 7.96 0.61 14.10
CA PRO A 20 8.32 1.69 13.18
C PRO A 20 8.45 3.04 13.90
N VAL A 21 8.08 3.13 15.19
CA VAL A 21 8.07 4.39 15.94
C VAL A 21 9.34 4.49 16.78
N ASN A 22 10.36 5.12 16.23
CA ASN A 22 11.57 5.50 16.96
C ASN A 22 11.47 7.00 17.28
N HIS A 23 11.28 7.35 18.56
CA HIS A 23 10.94 8.70 19.02
C HIS A 23 12.06 9.76 18.88
N GLY A 24 13.22 9.40 18.33
CA GLY A 24 14.42 10.26 18.23
C GLY A 24 14.91 10.59 16.81
N LEU A 25 14.20 10.15 15.76
CA LEU A 25 14.69 10.31 14.39
C LEU A 25 14.33 11.69 13.83
N LYS A 26 15.32 12.38 13.24
CA LYS A 26 15.12 13.70 12.61
C LYS A 26 14.82 13.54 11.12
N ALA A 27 13.81 14.25 10.65
CA ALA A 27 13.53 14.37 9.22
C ALA A 27 14.46 15.40 8.58
N CYS A 28 15.23 14.97 7.59
CA CYS A 28 16.00 15.80 6.68
C CYS A 28 15.13 16.12 5.45
N PHE A 29 15.04 17.41 5.09
CA PHE A 29 14.32 17.87 3.91
C PHE A 29 15.34 18.33 2.87
N ARG A 30 15.38 17.66 1.72
CA ARG A 30 16.21 18.02 0.57
C ARG A 30 15.34 18.64 -0.51
N HIS A 31 15.72 19.84 -0.94
CA HIS A 31 15.12 20.48 -2.10
C HIS A 31 15.91 20.03 -3.34
N GLY A 32 15.47 18.92 -3.95
CA GLY A 32 16.01 18.48 -5.24
C GLY A 32 15.50 19.38 -6.39
N ALA A 33 16.01 19.15 -7.60
CA ALA A 33 15.69 19.97 -8.77
C ALA A 33 14.20 19.96 -9.18
N TYR A 34 13.41 18.95 -8.79
CA TYR A 34 12.03 18.79 -9.27
C TYR A 34 10.98 18.39 -8.23
N LEU A 35 11.36 17.78 -7.10
CA LEU A 35 10.41 17.40 -6.04
C LEU A 35 11.05 17.56 -4.66
N PRO A 36 10.26 17.96 -3.64
CA PRO A 36 10.72 17.94 -2.25
C PRO A 36 10.91 16.50 -1.82
N HIS A 37 12.14 16.16 -1.43
CA HIS A 37 12.48 14.86 -0.85
C HIS A 37 12.62 15.04 0.66
N TRP A 38 12.05 14.14 1.45
CA TRP A 38 12.31 14.09 2.87
C TRP A 38 12.71 12.68 3.26
N GLU A 39 13.72 12.58 4.10
CA GLU A 39 14.28 11.32 4.58
C GLU A 39 14.42 11.39 6.10
N ILE A 40 14.17 10.27 6.76
CA ILE A 40 14.41 10.09 8.18
C ILE A 40 15.55 9.08 8.24
N GLU A 41 16.71 9.53 8.71
CA GLU A 41 17.83 8.64 8.94
C GLU A 41 17.43 7.57 9.97
N GLY A 42 17.69 6.30 9.66
CA GLY A 42 17.22 5.17 10.49
C GLY A 42 15.70 4.95 10.49
N GLY A 43 14.95 5.67 9.64
CA GLY A 43 13.52 5.48 9.46
C GLY A 43 13.21 4.14 8.79
N VAL A 44 12.15 3.47 9.25
CA VAL A 44 11.65 2.25 8.60
C VAL A 44 10.63 2.64 7.53
N TYR A 45 10.93 2.30 6.29
CA TYR A 45 10.06 2.58 5.14
C TYR A 45 9.32 1.33 4.70
N PHE A 46 8.01 1.46 4.52
CA PHE A 46 7.18 0.41 3.93
C PHE A 46 6.90 0.74 2.47
N VAL A 47 7.53 0.01 1.54
CA VAL A 47 7.36 0.18 0.10
C VAL A 47 6.38 -0.85 -0.43
N THR A 48 5.36 -0.41 -1.18
CA THR A 48 4.38 -1.28 -1.83
C THR A 48 4.48 -1.16 -3.35
N PHE A 49 4.61 -2.31 -4.03
CA PHE A 49 4.66 -2.37 -5.48
C PHE A 49 3.28 -2.72 -6.05
N ARG A 50 2.82 -1.92 -7.02
CA ARG A 50 1.62 -2.24 -7.81
C ARG A 50 2.03 -2.67 -9.22
N LEU A 51 1.90 -3.96 -9.50
CA LEU A 51 2.19 -4.50 -10.84
C LEU A 51 1.11 -4.06 -11.85
N ALA A 52 1.49 -3.96 -13.13
CA ALA A 52 0.61 -3.45 -14.19
C ALA A 52 -0.67 -4.28 -14.38
N ASP A 53 -0.61 -5.57 -14.06
CA ASP A 53 -1.69 -6.55 -14.17
C ASP A 53 -2.49 -6.73 -12.88
N SER A 54 -2.10 -6.07 -11.78
CA SER A 54 -2.83 -6.17 -10.50
C SER A 54 -4.22 -5.54 -10.56
N LEU A 55 -4.44 -4.65 -11.54
CA LEU A 55 -5.72 -4.00 -11.75
C LEU A 55 -6.09 -4.02 -13.25
N PRO A 56 -7.02 -4.89 -13.67
CA PRO A 56 -7.38 -5.00 -15.08
C PRO A 56 -7.85 -3.66 -15.67
N ARG A 57 -7.42 -3.37 -16.91
CA ARG A 57 -7.72 -2.09 -17.59
C ARG A 57 -9.21 -1.76 -17.63
N TYR A 58 -10.07 -2.77 -17.82
CA TYR A 58 -11.52 -2.58 -17.86
C TYR A 58 -12.08 -2.12 -16.50
N VAL A 59 -11.53 -2.61 -15.38
CA VAL A 59 -11.90 -2.19 -14.03
C VAL A 59 -11.53 -0.72 -13.82
N VAL A 60 -10.30 -0.34 -14.18
CA VAL A 60 -9.84 1.07 -14.09
C VAL A 60 -10.77 1.98 -14.89
N ARG A 61 -11.10 1.59 -16.12
CA ARG A 61 -12.00 2.37 -16.99
C ARG A 61 -13.38 2.50 -16.37
N SER A 62 -13.96 1.42 -15.85
CA SER A 62 -15.28 1.42 -15.22
C SER A 62 -15.31 2.30 -13.97
N LEU A 63 -14.33 2.18 -13.07
CA LEU A 63 -14.27 3.01 -11.86
C LEU A 63 -14.07 4.50 -12.18
N LYS A 64 -13.25 4.83 -13.19
CA LYS A 64 -13.09 6.20 -13.67
C LYS A 64 -14.38 6.76 -14.27
N ALA A 65 -15.12 5.97 -15.05
CA ALA A 65 -16.41 6.37 -15.62
C ALA A 65 -17.43 6.64 -14.51
N GLN A 66 -17.63 5.69 -13.59
CA GLN A 66 -18.51 5.86 -12.43
C GLN A 66 -18.19 7.12 -11.62
N ARG A 67 -16.89 7.41 -11.41
CA ARG A 67 -16.47 8.62 -10.69
C ARG A 67 -16.83 9.90 -11.44
N LYS A 68 -16.64 9.93 -12.76
CA LYS A 68 -17.03 11.07 -13.59
C LYS A 68 -18.55 11.29 -13.54
N ASP A 69 -19.34 10.22 -13.58
CA ASP A 69 -20.80 10.32 -13.53
C ASP A 69 -21.29 10.89 -12.20
N VAL A 70 -20.74 10.41 -11.07
CA VAL A 70 -21.06 10.96 -9.74
C VAL A 70 -20.75 12.46 -9.67
N ILE A 71 -19.57 12.87 -10.12
CA ILE A 71 -19.17 14.29 -10.13
C ILE A 71 -20.08 15.10 -11.06
N LYS A 72 -20.45 14.56 -12.23
CA LYS A 72 -21.34 15.22 -13.18
C LYS A 72 -22.73 15.42 -12.60
N THR A 73 -23.27 14.44 -11.89
CA THR A 73 -24.59 14.53 -11.24
C THR A 73 -24.60 15.61 -10.15
N ILE A 74 -23.53 15.73 -9.35
CA ILE A 74 -23.43 16.78 -8.32
C ILE A 74 -23.32 18.17 -8.97
N LYS A 75 -22.54 18.31 -10.05
CA LYS A 75 -22.43 19.59 -10.76
C LYS A 75 -23.73 20.03 -11.43
N LYS A 76 -24.56 19.09 -11.88
CA LYS A 76 -25.86 19.38 -12.52
C LYS A 76 -26.90 19.95 -11.56
N SER A 77 -26.75 19.79 -10.25
CA SER A 77 -27.64 20.39 -9.25
C SER A 77 -27.19 21.78 -8.81
N ASP A 78 -26.41 22.49 -9.65
CA ASP A 78 -25.77 23.79 -9.38
C ASP A 78 -24.93 23.84 -8.11
N LYS A 79 -24.52 22.67 -7.61
CA LYS A 79 -23.65 22.54 -6.44
C LYS A 79 -22.23 22.24 -6.89
N THR A 80 -21.30 23.11 -6.54
CA THR A 80 -19.89 22.71 -6.51
C THR A 80 -19.71 21.75 -5.33
N PRO A 81 -19.06 20.59 -5.52
CA PRO A 81 -18.85 19.68 -4.40
C PRO A 81 -18.02 20.38 -3.33
N THR A 82 -18.54 20.40 -2.11
CA THR A 82 -17.83 20.90 -0.93
C THR A 82 -16.56 20.08 -0.68
N SER A 83 -15.62 20.61 0.11
CA SER A 83 -14.40 19.86 0.51
C SER A 83 -14.75 18.50 1.15
N VAL A 84 -15.82 18.46 1.95
CA VAL A 84 -16.33 17.24 2.61
C VAL A 84 -16.87 16.23 1.60
N GLU A 85 -17.63 16.68 0.60
CA GLU A 85 -18.13 15.81 -0.47
C GLU A 85 -16.99 15.27 -1.32
N ASN A 86 -16.00 16.10 -1.68
CA ASN A 86 -14.80 15.66 -2.41
C ASN A 86 -14.03 14.58 -1.63
N LYS A 87 -13.83 14.78 -0.32
CA LYS A 87 -13.19 13.77 0.55
C LYS A 87 -13.98 12.47 0.57
N SER A 88 -15.31 12.55 0.62
CA SER A 88 -16.20 11.38 0.65
C SER A 88 -16.18 10.62 -0.68
N ILE A 89 -16.22 11.33 -1.82
CA ILE A 89 -16.07 10.76 -3.16
C ILE A 89 -14.71 10.09 -3.29
N ASN A 90 -13.63 10.76 -2.87
CA ASN A 90 -12.29 10.19 -2.85
C ASN A 90 -12.25 8.90 -2.04
N LYS A 91 -12.72 8.92 -0.80
CA LYS A 91 -12.76 7.75 0.09
C LYS A 91 -13.57 6.60 -0.52
N LEU A 92 -14.73 6.88 -1.11
CA LEU A 92 -15.57 5.88 -1.76
C LEU A 92 -14.83 5.18 -2.91
N PHE A 93 -14.21 5.96 -3.80
CA PHE A 93 -13.50 5.39 -4.94
C PHE A 93 -12.19 4.72 -4.53
N SER A 94 -11.43 5.28 -3.58
CA SER A 94 -10.26 4.60 -3.00
C SER A 94 -10.63 3.22 -2.47
N ARG A 95 -11.68 3.11 -1.64
CA ARG A 95 -12.17 1.81 -1.15
C ARG A 95 -12.57 0.86 -2.26
N LYS A 96 -13.15 1.35 -3.36
CA LYS A 96 -13.45 0.50 -4.52
C LYS A 96 -12.16 -0.02 -5.14
N PHE A 97 -11.16 0.83 -5.37
CA PHE A 97 -9.85 0.43 -5.89
C PHE A 97 -9.16 -0.57 -4.96
N ASP A 98 -9.13 -0.31 -3.66
CA ASP A 98 -8.50 -1.16 -2.64
C ASP A 98 -9.10 -2.56 -2.66
N ARG A 99 -10.44 -2.69 -2.68
CA ARG A 99 -11.08 -4.02 -2.80
C ARG A 99 -10.67 -4.80 -4.06
N TYR A 100 -10.40 -4.12 -5.17
CA TYR A 100 -9.88 -4.79 -6.36
C TYR A 100 -8.41 -5.19 -6.19
N LEU A 101 -7.60 -4.39 -5.52
CA LEU A 101 -6.22 -4.73 -5.21
C LEU A 101 -6.14 -5.91 -4.22
N ASP A 102 -6.96 -5.89 -3.17
CA ASP A 102 -7.05 -6.94 -2.14
C ASP A 102 -7.47 -8.30 -2.70
N SER A 103 -8.14 -8.31 -3.86
CA SER A 103 -8.50 -9.56 -4.53
C SER A 103 -7.30 -10.34 -5.09
N GLY A 104 -6.07 -9.79 -5.03
CA GLY A 104 -4.85 -10.52 -5.35
C GLY A 104 -4.74 -10.96 -6.80
N ARG A 105 -5.22 -10.14 -7.75
CA ARG A 105 -5.19 -10.43 -9.20
C ARG A 105 -3.82 -10.15 -9.81
N GLY A 106 -3.63 -10.68 -11.02
CA GLY A 106 -2.37 -10.60 -11.78
C GLY A 106 -1.49 -11.81 -11.55
N ALA A 107 -0.29 -11.79 -12.11
CA ALA A 107 0.67 -12.89 -12.06
C ALA A 107 1.32 -13.03 -10.67
N CYS A 108 1.14 -12.06 -9.78
CA CYS A 108 1.73 -12.03 -8.43
C CYS A 108 3.21 -12.42 -8.44
N ARG A 109 4.03 -11.78 -9.29
CA ARG A 109 5.42 -12.18 -9.58
C ARG A 109 6.30 -12.30 -8.33
N LEU A 110 6.02 -11.52 -7.30
CA LEU A 110 6.72 -11.57 -6.01
C LEU A 110 6.42 -12.85 -5.18
N LYS A 111 5.50 -13.72 -5.62
CA LYS A 111 5.39 -15.09 -5.08
C LYS A 111 6.55 -15.98 -5.50
N ASN A 112 7.24 -15.65 -6.61
CA ASN A 112 8.47 -16.33 -6.99
C ASN A 112 9.62 -15.75 -6.13
N PRO A 113 10.30 -16.58 -5.32
CA PRO A 113 11.38 -16.13 -4.45
C PRO A 113 12.54 -15.48 -5.22
N GLU A 114 12.88 -15.96 -6.41
CA GLU A 114 13.97 -15.40 -7.22
C GLU A 114 13.69 -13.95 -7.64
N ILE A 115 12.44 -13.68 -8.04
CA ILE A 115 12.01 -12.32 -8.42
C ILE A 115 11.91 -11.45 -7.18
N ALA A 116 11.42 -11.99 -6.05
CA ALA A 116 11.32 -11.26 -4.80
C ALA A 116 12.70 -10.82 -4.30
N GLU A 117 13.69 -11.70 -4.35
CA GLU A 117 15.08 -11.42 -3.98
C GLU A 117 15.71 -10.36 -4.89
N MET A 118 15.51 -10.47 -6.21
CA MET A 118 15.97 -9.46 -7.17
C MET A 118 15.42 -8.06 -6.85
N VAL A 119 14.13 -7.96 -6.51
CA VAL A 119 13.51 -6.67 -6.15
C VAL A 119 14.01 -6.16 -4.80
N ALA A 120 14.18 -7.03 -3.80
CA ALA A 120 14.70 -6.67 -2.49
C ALA A 120 16.12 -6.09 -2.61
N ASN A 121 16.99 -6.73 -3.41
CA ASN A 121 18.36 -6.28 -3.62
C ASN A 121 18.47 -4.96 -4.41
N ALA A 122 17.40 -4.52 -5.08
CA ALA A 122 17.35 -3.23 -5.77
C ALA A 122 16.94 -2.06 -4.85
N LEU A 123 16.46 -2.36 -3.63
CA LEU A 123 16.11 -1.37 -2.61
C LEU A 123 17.29 -1.20 -1.68
N CYS A 124 18.13 -0.21 -1.98
CA CYS A 124 19.35 0.13 -1.24
C CYS A 124 19.09 0.55 0.21
#